data_AF-A0A075WZ90-F1
#
_entry.id   AF-A0A075WZ90-F1
#
_cell.length_a   1.000
_cell.length_b   1.000
_cell.length_c   1.000
_cell.angle_alpha   90.00
_cell.angle_beta   90.00
_cell.angle_gamma   90.00
#
_symmetry.space_group_name_H-M   'P 1'
#
loop_
_entity.id
_entity.type
_entity.pdbx_description
1 polymer ?
#
loop_
_entity_poly.entity_id
_entity_poly.type
_entity_poly.pdbx_seq_one_letter_code
_entity_poly.pdbx_strand_id
1 'polypeptide(L)'
;MVAKKLLSSFLWLIFFIFLLPKISFSDSNSAYIEQVGIENSAYIEQRGLKNFAEINQNGMLNDAKIEQIGFFNFASSYQSDFKNRSILIQTGSNNYFSNYQTGNNNYSSVVENGIGNSIKELQLGSYNSIYLNIFGNLNNIFALQSGSNLSYSLTHYGNGGNINIIQYNKFK
;
A
#
# COMPACT_ATOMS: atom_id res chain seq x y z
N MET A 1 -71.03 21.03 36.78
CA MET A 1 -69.57 20.87 36.83
C MET A 1 -69.26 19.43 36.43
N VAL A 2 -68.72 19.26 35.23
CA VAL A 2 -68.68 18.00 34.45
C VAL A 2 -67.67 16.99 35.02
N ALA A 3 -67.94 15.72 34.74
CA ALA A 3 -67.42 14.51 35.33
C ALA A 3 -66.00 14.08 34.89
N LYS A 4 -65.41 13.18 35.73
CA LYS A 4 -64.58 12.00 35.43
C LYS A 4 -63.85 11.92 34.07
N LYS A 5 -62.54 11.64 34.11
CA LYS A 5 -61.94 10.39 33.57
C LYS A 5 -60.42 10.31 33.79
N LEU A 6 -59.98 9.18 34.36
CA LEU A 6 -58.65 8.61 34.17
C LEU A 6 -58.43 8.31 32.67
N LEU A 7 -57.44 8.95 32.05
CA LEU A 7 -56.78 8.61 30.78
C LEU A 7 -55.51 9.50 30.73
N SER A 8 -54.31 9.08 30.37
CA SER A 8 -53.79 7.80 29.92
C SER A 8 -52.27 7.92 29.95
N SER A 9 -51.62 6.87 30.41
CA SER A 9 -50.22 6.51 30.15
C SER A 9 -49.87 6.61 28.66
N PHE A 10 -49.51 7.79 28.16
CA PHE A 10 -48.98 8.00 26.81
C PHE A 10 -48.23 9.35 26.75
N LEU A 11 -47.04 9.40 27.35
CA LEU A 11 -45.96 10.25 26.84
C LEU A 11 -44.71 9.38 26.60
N TRP A 12 -44.94 8.27 25.91
CA TRP A 12 -43.90 7.50 25.24
C TRP A 12 -43.85 8.04 23.81
N LEU A 13 -42.97 9.00 23.54
CA LEU A 13 -42.26 9.10 22.27
C LEU A 13 -41.28 10.29 22.32
N ILE A 14 -40.01 10.00 22.02
CA ILE A 14 -38.97 10.97 21.64
C ILE A 14 -38.42 11.75 22.85
N PHE A 15 -37.51 11.18 23.63
CA PHE A 15 -36.08 11.27 23.34
C PHE A 15 -35.34 10.05 23.95
N PHE A 16 -35.61 8.86 23.41
CA PHE A 16 -34.54 7.88 23.29
C PHE A 16 -33.59 8.45 22.23
N ILE A 17 -32.62 9.29 22.64
CA ILE A 17 -31.42 9.42 21.85
C ILE A 17 -30.81 8.02 21.91
N PHE A 18 -31.04 7.29 20.82
CA PHE A 18 -30.30 6.09 20.52
C PHE A 18 -28.82 6.43 20.70
N LEU A 19 -28.23 5.94 21.80
CA LEU A 19 -26.90 5.35 21.69
C LEU A 19 -27.06 4.18 20.73
N LEU A 20 -27.11 4.47 19.43
CA LEU A 20 -26.65 3.49 18.47
C LEU A 20 -25.24 3.16 18.95
N PRO A 21 -24.84 1.88 19.08
CA PRO A 21 -23.42 1.60 19.04
C PRO A 21 -22.94 2.34 17.80
N LYS A 22 -22.03 3.30 17.96
CA LYS A 22 -21.23 3.73 16.83
C LYS A 22 -20.63 2.42 16.34
N ILE A 23 -21.19 1.85 15.28
CA ILE A 23 -20.51 0.84 14.51
C ILE A 23 -19.32 1.61 14.00
N SER A 24 -18.22 1.52 14.74
CA SER A 24 -16.93 1.93 14.25
C SER A 24 -16.65 0.94 13.14
N PHE A 25 -16.98 1.32 11.90
CA PHE A 25 -16.20 0.82 10.79
C PHE A 25 -14.75 1.06 11.21
N SER A 26 -13.94 0.01 11.24
CA SER A 26 -12.54 0.13 11.63
C SER A 26 -11.90 1.20 10.73
N ASP A 27 -11.64 2.38 11.28
CA ASP A 27 -10.81 3.41 10.66
C ASP A 27 -9.32 3.07 10.85
N SER A 28 -9.01 1.90 11.42
CA SER A 28 -7.65 1.45 11.66
C SER A 28 -6.95 1.08 10.37
N ASN A 29 -5.64 1.33 10.35
CA ASN A 29 -4.77 0.77 9.33
C ASN A 29 -4.65 -0.74 9.54
N SER A 30 -4.39 -1.47 8.45
CA SER A 30 -4.14 -2.90 8.46
C SER A 30 -2.76 -3.18 7.90
N ALA A 31 -2.01 -4.05 8.58
CA ALA A 31 -0.68 -4.46 8.19
C ALA A 31 -0.56 -5.98 8.30
N TYR A 32 0.02 -6.63 7.29
CA TYR A 32 0.32 -8.05 7.28
C TYR A 32 1.77 -8.28 6.86
N ILE A 33 2.48 -9.13 7.59
CA ILE A 33 3.85 -9.55 7.27
C ILE A 33 3.89 -11.07 7.32
N GLU A 34 4.33 -11.68 6.24
CA GLU A 34 4.62 -13.10 6.14
C GLU A 34 6.08 -13.29 5.71
N GLN A 35 6.81 -14.10 6.47
CA GLN A 35 8.22 -14.39 6.20
C GLN A 35 8.46 -15.89 6.29
N VAL A 36 8.96 -16.46 5.20
CA VAL A 36 9.38 -17.86 5.09
C VAL A 36 10.87 -17.88 4.72
N GLY A 37 11.69 -18.60 5.48
CA GLY A 37 13.13 -18.74 5.25
C GLY A 37 14.00 -18.11 6.35
N ILE A 38 15.18 -17.60 6.01
CA ILE A 38 16.24 -17.27 6.98
C ILE A 38 16.68 -15.80 6.84
N GLU A 39 16.73 -15.08 7.97
CA GLU A 39 17.26 -13.70 8.05
C GLU A 39 16.56 -12.67 7.14
N ASN A 40 15.25 -12.84 6.91
CA ASN A 40 14.44 -11.81 6.25
C ASN A 40 14.10 -10.67 7.24
N SER A 41 14.03 -9.44 6.73
CA SER A 41 13.69 -8.22 7.46
C SER A 41 12.47 -7.56 6.82
N ALA A 42 11.47 -7.22 7.63
CA ALA A 42 10.26 -6.55 7.17
C ALA A 42 9.85 -5.45 8.15
N TYR A 43 9.48 -4.28 7.63
CA TYR A 43 8.99 -3.15 8.41
C TYR A 43 7.81 -2.47 7.72
N ILE A 44 6.73 -2.28 8.46
CA ILE A 44 5.56 -1.52 8.01
C ILE A 44 5.30 -0.41 9.04
N GLU A 45 5.16 0.81 8.54
CA GLU A 45 4.69 1.95 9.33
C GLU A 45 3.53 2.64 8.61
N GLN A 46 2.43 2.87 9.33
CA GLN A 46 1.23 3.50 8.78
C GLN A 46 0.74 4.61 9.70
N ARG A 47 0.64 5.83 9.16
CA ARG A 47 0.11 7.01 9.85
C ARG A 47 -1.12 7.52 9.11
N GLY A 48 -2.24 7.69 9.80
CA GLY A 48 -3.53 8.07 9.23
C GLY A 48 -4.56 6.94 9.33
N LEU A 49 -5.55 6.87 8.45
CA LEU A 49 -6.69 5.95 8.58
C LEU A 49 -6.87 5.05 7.34
N LYS A 50 -7.29 3.80 7.58
CA LYS A 50 -7.66 2.83 6.55
C LYS A 50 -6.57 2.56 5.50
N ASN A 51 -5.30 2.72 5.84
CA ASN A 51 -4.22 2.26 5.00
C ASN A 51 -4.09 0.72 5.11
N PHE A 52 -3.69 0.07 4.02
CA PHE A 52 -3.38 -1.36 3.98
C PHE A 52 -1.95 -1.55 3.49
N ALA A 53 -1.18 -2.37 4.19
CA ALA A 53 0.17 -2.74 3.82
C ALA A 53 0.39 -4.24 3.99
N GLU A 54 1.03 -4.87 3.01
CA GLU A 54 1.38 -6.28 3.03
C GLU A 54 2.84 -6.48 2.59
N ILE A 55 3.56 -7.30 3.34
CA ILE A 55 4.89 -7.78 2.98
C ILE A 55 4.87 -9.30 3.01
N ASN A 56 5.27 -9.93 1.91
CA ASN A 56 5.50 -11.38 1.85
C ASN A 56 6.92 -11.65 1.35
N GLN A 57 7.72 -12.33 2.18
CA GLN A 57 9.10 -12.67 1.88
C GLN A 57 9.31 -14.17 1.94
N ASN A 58 9.77 -14.78 0.85
CA ASN A 58 10.06 -16.20 0.77
C ASN A 58 11.50 -16.43 0.30
N GLY A 59 12.41 -16.72 1.24
CA GLY A 59 13.80 -17.01 0.92
C GLY A 59 14.75 -16.50 2.00
N MET A 60 15.90 -15.97 1.60
CA MET A 60 16.96 -15.57 2.55
C MET A 60 17.41 -14.13 2.33
N LEU A 61 17.67 -13.41 3.44
CA LEU A 61 18.23 -12.05 3.45
C LEU A 61 17.39 -11.00 2.70
N ASN A 62 16.09 -11.23 2.49
CA ASN A 62 15.21 -10.25 1.87
C ASN A 62 14.90 -9.10 2.84
N ASP A 63 14.80 -7.87 2.35
CA ASP A 63 14.50 -6.67 3.14
C ASP A 63 13.36 -5.87 2.50
N ALA A 64 12.26 -5.68 3.23
CA ALA A 64 11.10 -4.96 2.74
C ALA A 64 10.67 -3.89 3.74
N LYS A 65 10.43 -2.68 3.24
CA LYS A 65 10.00 -1.54 4.03
C LYS A 65 8.85 -0.81 3.35
N ILE A 66 7.74 -0.64 4.06
CA ILE A 66 6.57 0.14 3.63
C ILE A 66 6.30 1.24 4.66
N GLU A 67 6.28 2.49 4.23
CA GLU A 67 5.78 3.62 5.00
C GLU A 67 4.59 4.26 4.27
N GLN A 68 3.45 4.37 4.95
CA GLN A 68 2.24 5.01 4.41
C GLN A 68 1.78 6.14 5.31
N ILE A 69 1.59 7.32 4.73
CA ILE A 69 1.11 8.51 5.44
C ILE A 69 -0.13 9.05 4.71
N GLY A 70 -1.27 9.07 5.40
CA GLY A 70 -2.54 9.59 4.90
C GLY A 70 -3.67 8.57 4.98
N PHE A 71 -4.50 8.47 3.94
CA PHE A 71 -5.77 7.72 4.02
C PHE A 71 -5.96 6.78 2.85
N PHE A 72 -6.47 5.57 3.10
CA PHE A 72 -6.82 4.61 2.05
C PHE A 72 -5.68 4.23 1.09
N ASN A 73 -4.41 4.34 1.51
CA ASN A 73 -3.30 3.87 0.69
C ASN A 73 -3.20 2.35 0.77
N PHE A 74 -2.85 1.72 -0.35
CA PHE A 74 -2.61 0.28 -0.46
C PHE A 74 -1.17 0.04 -0.92
N ALA A 75 -0.47 -0.83 -0.21
CA ALA A 75 0.88 -1.24 -0.56
C ALA A 75 1.04 -2.76 -0.38
N SER A 76 1.65 -3.41 -1.36
CA SER A 76 2.02 -4.82 -1.28
C SER A 76 3.44 -5.02 -1.83
N SER A 77 4.28 -5.74 -1.09
CA SER A 77 5.63 -6.12 -1.52
C SER A 77 5.80 -7.62 -1.40
N TYR A 78 6.14 -8.27 -2.52
CA TYR A 78 6.48 -9.68 -2.57
C TYR A 78 7.93 -9.86 -3.01
N GLN A 79 8.70 -10.61 -2.22
CA GLN A 79 10.11 -10.91 -2.51
C GLN A 79 10.36 -12.41 -2.36
N SER A 80 10.87 -13.05 -3.40
CA SER A 80 11.33 -14.44 -3.32
C SER A 80 12.83 -14.57 -3.47
N ASP A 81 13.40 -15.71 -3.09
CA ASP A 81 14.81 -16.07 -3.30
C ASP A 81 15.78 -15.28 -2.40
N PHE A 82 16.81 -14.64 -2.93
CA PHE A 82 17.95 -14.18 -2.13
C PHE A 82 18.21 -12.67 -2.22
N LYS A 83 18.23 -12.00 -1.06
CA LYS A 83 18.73 -10.64 -0.88
C LYS A 83 18.03 -9.59 -1.75
N ASN A 84 16.73 -9.74 -1.98
CA ASN A 84 15.94 -8.72 -2.64
C ASN A 84 15.55 -7.62 -1.65
N ARG A 85 15.49 -6.37 -2.13
CA ARG A 85 15.21 -5.20 -1.30
C ARG A 85 14.15 -4.30 -1.92
N SER A 86 13.13 -3.93 -1.14
CA SER A 86 12.01 -3.10 -1.57
C SER A 86 11.74 -2.04 -0.52
N ILE A 87 11.75 -0.77 -0.92
CA ILE A 87 11.45 0.37 -0.05
C ILE A 87 10.35 1.19 -0.72
N LEU A 88 9.25 1.37 -0.01
CA LEU A 88 8.13 2.19 -0.43
C LEU A 88 7.83 3.27 0.60
N ILE A 89 7.67 4.50 0.13
CA ILE A 89 7.10 5.61 0.90
C ILE A 89 5.93 6.19 0.12
N GLN A 90 4.70 6.02 0.63
CA GLN A 90 3.49 6.59 0.07
C GLN A 90 2.96 7.71 0.97
N THR A 91 2.75 8.89 0.39
CA THR A 91 2.08 10.01 1.07
C THR A 91 0.87 10.47 0.27
N GLY A 92 -0.25 10.68 0.95
CA GLY A 92 -1.48 11.18 0.35
C GLY A 92 -2.65 10.21 0.50
N SER A 93 -3.44 10.00 -0.54
CA SER A 93 -4.65 9.18 -0.40
C SER A 93 -4.98 8.34 -1.62
N ASN A 94 -5.55 7.15 -1.39
CA ASN A 94 -5.94 6.21 -2.44
C ASN A 94 -4.79 5.83 -3.40
N ASN A 95 -3.53 5.90 -2.94
CA ASN A 95 -2.40 5.43 -3.74
C ASN A 95 -2.31 3.91 -3.68
N TYR A 96 -1.97 3.27 -4.80
CA TYR A 96 -1.81 1.84 -4.93
C TYR A 96 -0.38 1.51 -5.36
N PHE A 97 0.30 0.70 -4.58
CA PHE A 97 1.61 0.17 -4.93
C PHE A 97 1.63 -1.35 -4.83
N SER A 98 2.26 -1.99 -5.82
CA SER A 98 2.55 -3.41 -5.79
C SER A 98 3.92 -3.69 -6.40
N ASN A 99 4.77 -4.37 -5.65
CA ASN A 99 6.09 -4.78 -6.09
C ASN A 99 6.24 -6.30 -6.01
N TYR A 100 6.86 -6.87 -7.04
CA TYR A 100 7.22 -8.28 -7.09
C TYR A 100 8.68 -8.43 -7.53
N GLN A 101 9.51 -9.03 -6.68
CA GLN A 101 10.92 -9.31 -6.92
C GLN A 101 11.21 -10.81 -6.83
N THR A 102 11.83 -11.40 -7.85
CA THR A 102 12.33 -12.79 -7.83
C THR A 102 13.73 -12.86 -8.45
N GLY A 103 14.54 -13.79 -7.93
CA GLY A 103 15.97 -13.90 -8.23
C GLY A 103 16.82 -13.20 -7.17
N ASN A 104 17.99 -12.66 -7.54
CA ASN A 104 19.02 -12.30 -6.56
C ASN A 104 19.38 -10.81 -6.58
N ASN A 105 19.46 -10.18 -5.41
CA ASN A 105 19.94 -8.79 -5.27
C ASN A 105 19.17 -7.76 -6.12
N ASN A 106 17.86 -7.92 -6.31
CA ASN A 106 17.03 -6.88 -6.92
C ASN A 106 16.72 -5.78 -5.89
N TYR A 107 16.68 -4.54 -6.35
CA TYR A 107 16.44 -3.36 -5.54
C TYR A 107 15.31 -2.52 -6.13
N SER A 108 14.36 -2.12 -5.29
CA SER A 108 13.32 -1.16 -5.61
C SER A 108 13.25 -0.09 -4.53
N SER A 109 13.16 1.17 -4.94
CA SER A 109 12.93 2.33 -4.09
C SER A 109 11.91 3.25 -4.73
N VAL A 110 10.75 3.38 -4.09
CA VAL A 110 9.64 4.19 -4.59
C VAL A 110 9.20 5.22 -3.57
N VAL A 111 9.10 6.46 -4.05
CA VAL A 111 8.45 7.56 -3.34
C VAL A 111 7.25 8.01 -4.17
N GLU A 112 6.07 7.94 -3.58
CA GLU A 112 4.81 8.27 -4.23
C GLU A 112 4.07 9.32 -3.38
N ASN A 113 3.84 10.49 -3.97
CA ASN A 113 3.17 11.60 -3.31
C ASN A 113 2.02 12.13 -4.16
N GLY A 114 0.80 12.00 -3.64
CA GLY A 114 -0.40 12.57 -4.21
C GLY A 114 -1.62 11.68 -4.00
N ILE A 115 -2.56 11.72 -4.94
CA ILE A 115 -3.85 11.05 -4.82
C ILE A 115 -4.10 10.13 -6.00
N GLY A 116 -4.47 8.88 -5.73
CA GLY A 116 -4.96 7.96 -6.75
C GLY A 116 -3.89 7.50 -7.74
N ASN A 117 -2.62 7.56 -7.37
CA ASN A 117 -1.55 7.00 -8.18
C ASN A 117 -1.55 5.46 -8.06
N SER A 118 -1.09 4.79 -9.11
CA SER A 118 -1.03 3.33 -9.20
C SER A 118 0.31 2.91 -9.79
N ILE A 119 1.16 2.29 -8.98
CA ILE A 119 2.49 1.83 -9.36
C ILE A 119 2.55 0.31 -9.26
N LYS A 120 2.99 -0.34 -10.33
CA LYS A 120 3.23 -1.78 -10.38
C LYS A 120 4.63 -2.06 -10.87
N GLU A 121 5.38 -2.84 -10.10
CA GLU A 121 6.77 -3.18 -10.39
C GLU A 121 6.99 -4.68 -10.44
N LEU A 122 7.75 -5.12 -11.43
CA LEU A 122 8.16 -6.51 -11.58
C LEU A 122 9.66 -6.56 -11.92
N GLN A 123 10.45 -7.18 -11.04
CA GLN A 123 11.88 -7.43 -11.27
C GLN A 123 12.13 -8.94 -11.28
N LEU A 124 12.50 -9.43 -12.47
CA LEU A 124 12.83 -10.84 -12.72
C LEU A 124 14.32 -10.95 -13.03
N GLY A 125 15.06 -11.70 -12.22
CA GLY A 125 16.48 -11.98 -12.45
C GLY A 125 17.36 -11.40 -11.36
N SER A 126 18.53 -10.85 -11.71
CA SER A 126 19.54 -10.50 -10.69
C SER A 126 20.12 -9.10 -10.84
N TYR A 127 20.39 -8.42 -9.72
CA TYR A 127 21.03 -7.10 -9.72
C TYR A 127 20.23 -6.04 -10.50
N ASN A 128 18.91 -6.17 -10.56
CA ASN A 128 18.06 -5.16 -11.18
C ASN A 128 17.73 -4.06 -10.17
N SER A 129 17.64 -2.81 -10.63
CA SER A 129 17.39 -1.64 -9.78
C SER A 129 16.32 -0.72 -10.37
N ILE A 130 15.28 -0.42 -9.60
CA ILE A 130 14.24 0.55 -9.95
C ILE A 130 14.22 1.66 -8.89
N TYR A 131 14.21 2.90 -9.36
CA TYR A 131 14.02 4.10 -8.54
C TYR A 131 12.88 4.92 -9.12
N LEU A 132 11.77 5.09 -8.39
CA LEU A 132 10.64 5.90 -8.84
C LEU A 132 10.35 7.01 -7.84
N ASN A 133 10.20 8.24 -8.33
CA ASN A 133 9.69 9.38 -7.57
C ASN A 133 8.49 9.95 -8.33
N ILE A 134 7.29 9.72 -7.83
CA ILE A 134 6.04 10.10 -8.48
C ILE A 134 5.35 11.18 -7.66
N PHE A 135 5.12 12.33 -8.29
CA PHE A 135 4.45 13.49 -7.71
C PHE A 135 3.26 13.90 -8.55
N GLY A 136 2.12 14.11 -7.89
CA GLY A 136 0.87 14.49 -8.52
C GLY A 136 -0.17 13.38 -8.41
N ASN A 137 -1.23 13.43 -9.21
CA ASN A 137 -2.44 12.63 -8.99
C ASN A 137 -2.77 11.75 -10.19
N LEU A 138 -3.39 10.60 -9.94
CA LEU A 138 -3.94 9.72 -10.99
C LEU A 138 -2.89 9.21 -11.99
N ASN A 139 -1.62 9.11 -11.59
CA ASN A 139 -0.57 8.55 -12.43
C ASN A 139 -0.60 7.02 -12.37
N ASN A 140 -0.42 6.37 -13.52
CA ASN A 140 -0.32 4.92 -13.64
C ASN A 140 1.07 4.57 -14.18
N ILE A 141 1.87 3.87 -13.37
CA ILE A 141 3.23 3.47 -13.71
C ILE A 141 3.30 1.95 -13.68
N PHE A 142 3.80 1.38 -14.76
CA PHE A 142 4.20 -0.02 -14.84
C PHE A 142 5.69 -0.10 -15.15
N ALA A 143 6.46 -0.76 -14.30
CA ALA A 143 7.89 -0.96 -14.46
C ALA A 143 8.25 -2.45 -14.44
N LEU A 144 8.92 -2.92 -15.50
CA LEU A 144 9.38 -4.29 -15.66
C LEU A 144 10.88 -4.31 -15.97
N GLN A 145 11.63 -5.08 -15.18
CA GLN A 145 13.01 -5.45 -15.49
C GLN A 145 13.12 -6.97 -15.56
N SER A 146 13.59 -7.51 -16.70
CA SER A 146 13.81 -8.94 -16.88
C SER A 146 15.22 -9.22 -17.37
N GLY A 147 16.06 -9.81 -16.53
CA GLY A 147 17.46 -10.12 -16.85
C GLY A 147 18.38 -9.74 -15.70
N SER A 148 19.59 -9.29 -16.02
CA SER A 148 20.59 -8.93 -15.01
C SER A 148 21.21 -7.55 -15.21
N ASN A 149 21.49 -6.83 -14.13
CA ASN A 149 22.12 -5.50 -14.15
C ASN A 149 21.32 -4.42 -14.91
N LEU A 150 19.99 -4.50 -14.86
CA LEU A 150 19.13 -3.46 -15.40
C LEU A 150 18.94 -2.37 -14.35
N SER A 151 19.00 -1.12 -14.77
CA SER A 151 18.79 0.02 -13.88
C SER A 151 17.92 1.07 -14.56
N TYR A 152 16.95 1.58 -13.81
CA TYR A 152 16.10 2.65 -14.26
C TYR A 152 15.76 3.60 -13.12
N SER A 153 15.68 4.89 -13.44
CA SER A 153 15.24 5.94 -12.54
C SER A 153 14.22 6.85 -13.24
N LEU A 154 13.09 7.09 -12.58
CA LEU A 154 12.07 8.05 -13.02
C LEU A 154 11.80 9.05 -11.91
N THR A 155 11.73 10.31 -12.29
CA THR A 155 11.02 11.32 -11.53
C THR A 155 9.92 11.88 -12.41
N HIS A 156 8.66 11.73 -11.98
CA HIS A 156 7.50 12.25 -12.69
C HIS A 156 6.79 13.30 -11.84
N TYR A 157 6.57 14.48 -12.43
CA TYR A 157 5.71 15.53 -11.87
C TYR A 157 4.55 15.74 -12.84
N GLY A 158 3.34 15.38 -12.43
CA GLY A 158 2.19 15.49 -13.31
C GLY A 158 0.96 14.78 -12.79
N ASN A 159 -0.15 14.99 -13.47
CA ASN A 159 -1.39 14.28 -13.19
C ASN A 159 -1.79 13.45 -14.41
N GLY A 160 -2.34 12.25 -14.18
CA GLY A 160 -2.88 11.42 -15.26
C GLY A 160 -1.81 10.78 -16.17
N GLY A 161 -0.54 10.77 -15.77
CA GLY A 161 0.54 10.18 -16.55
C GLY A 161 0.37 8.66 -16.66
N ASN A 162 0.47 8.11 -17.87
CA ASN A 162 0.58 6.67 -18.09
C ASN A 162 2.00 6.34 -18.57
N ILE A 163 2.79 5.67 -17.73
CA ILE A 163 4.21 5.43 -17.98
C ILE A 163 4.48 3.92 -17.93
N ASN A 164 4.99 3.38 -19.03
CA ASN A 164 5.40 1.99 -19.14
C ASN A 164 6.91 1.94 -19.34
N ILE A 165 7.62 1.28 -18.42
CA ILE A 165 9.07 1.09 -18.48
C ILE A 165 9.32 -0.41 -18.57
N ILE A 166 9.96 -0.84 -19.66
CA ILE A 166 10.32 -2.24 -19.86
C ILE A 166 11.78 -2.29 -20.25
N GLN A 167 12.59 -2.92 -19.41
CA GLN A 167 13.97 -3.24 -19.71
C GLN A 167 14.14 -4.75 -19.68
N TYR A 168 14.88 -5.28 -20.66
CA TYR A 168 15.22 -6.69 -20.67
C TYR A 168 16.61 -6.93 -21.24
N ASN A 169 17.27 -7.98 -20.78
CA ASN A 169 18.47 -8.52 -21.40
C ASN A 169 18.57 -10.04 -21.16
N LYS A 170 19.56 -10.68 -21.76
CA LYS A 170 19.81 -12.11 -21.54
C LYS A 170 20.30 -12.32 -20.10
N PHE A 171 19.73 -13.30 -19.41
CA PHE A 171 20.29 -13.85 -18.18
C PHE A 171 21.72 -14.30 -18.49
N LYS A 172 22.72 -13.65 -17.87
CA LYS A 172 24.11 -14.07 -17.96
C LYS A 172 24.43 -15.09 -16.89
#